data_AF-A0A0B7HUZ9-F1
#
_entry.id   AF-A0A0B7HUZ9-F1
#
_cell.length_a   1.000
_cell.length_b   1.000
_cell.length_c   1.000
_cell.angle_alpha   90.00
_cell.angle_beta   90.00
_cell.angle_gamma   90.00
#
_symmetry.space_group_name_H-M   'P 1'
#
loop_
_entity.id
_entity.type
_entity.pdbx_description
1 polymer ?
#
loop_
_entity_poly.entity_id
_entity_poly.type
_entity_poly.pdbx_seq_one_letter_code
_entity_poly.pdbx_strand_id
1 'polypeptide(L)' 'MLIGASTDTEYVHLGWRQNHPQLADLSIPMLADTSKSLSEEMGILNCEEKVAYRATFIIDPQGII' A
#
# COMPACT_ATOMS: atom_id res chain seq x y z
N MET A 1 10.22 -6.52 8.21
CA MET A 1 9.92 -6.33 6.78
C MET A 1 9.14 -5.04 6.64
N LEU A 2 9.42 -4.20 5.63
CA LEU A 2 8.65 -2.98 5.35
C LEU A 2 7.90 -3.19 4.03
N ILE A 3 6.61 -2.89 4.00
CA ILE A 3 5.73 -3.01 2.83
C ILE A 3 5.05 -1.66 2.64
N GLY A 4 5.11 -1.11 1.43
CA GLY A 4 4.21 -0.04 1.00
C GLY A 4 2.92 -0.66 0.47
N ALA A 5 1.76 -0.06 0.73
CA ALA A 5 0.49 -0.56 0.22
C ALA A 5 -0.41 0.61 -0.20
N SER A 6 -1.24 0.39 -1.22
CA SER A 6 -2.24 1.34 -1.68
C SER A 6 -3.37 0.63 -2.42
N THR A 7 -4.44 1.34 -2.72
CA THR A 7 -5.57 0.84 -3.51
C THR A 7 -5.31 0.77 -5.03
N ASP A 8 -4.15 1.26 -5.49
CA ASP A 8 -3.70 1.14 -6.88
C ASP A 8 -3.35 -0.30 -7.28
N THR A 9 -3.28 -0.55 -8.59
CA THR A 9 -2.87 -1.84 -9.15
C THR A 9 -1.35 -1.98 -9.20
N GLU A 10 -0.88 -3.21 -9.31
CA GLU A 10 0.53 -3.56 -9.54
C GLU A 10 1.08 -2.93 -10.83
N TYR A 11 0.24 -2.74 -11.85
CA TYR A 11 0.61 -2.06 -13.08
C TYR A 11 0.87 -0.57 -12.86
N VAL A 12 0.04 0.08 -12.03
CA VAL A 12 0.24 1.48 -11.66
C VAL A 12 1.52 1.62 -10.83
N HIS A 13 1.79 0.71 -9.90
CA HIS A 13 3.05 0.70 -9.14
C HIS A 13 4.27 0.57 -10.06
N LEU A 14 4.25 -0.39 -10.98
CA LEU A 14 5.34 -0.57 -11.94
C LEU A 14 5.54 0.68 -12.80
N GLY A 15 4.45 1.23 -13.34
CA GLY A 15 4.48 2.47 -14.12
C GLY A 15 5.05 3.63 -13.31
N TRP A 16 4.65 3.78 -12.05
CA TRP A 16 5.15 4.86 -11.20
C TRP A 16 6.65 4.74 -10.93
N ARG A 17 7.14 3.51 -10.67
CA ARG A 17 8.58 3.25 -10.50
C ARG A 17 9.39 3.50 -11.76
N GLN A 18 8.84 3.16 -12.94
CA GLN A 18 9.51 3.39 -14.22
C GLN A 18 9.58 4.89 -14.57
N ASN A 19 8.58 5.67 -14.17
CA ASN A 19 8.45 7.07 -14.57
C ASN A 19 8.88 8.08 -13.49
N HIS A 20 9.15 7.65 -12.26
CA HIS A 20 9.55 8.52 -11.17
C HIS A 20 10.94 8.14 -10.62
N PRO A 21 12.00 8.92 -10.89
CA PRO A 21 13.38 8.57 -10.54
C PRO A 21 13.61 8.24 -9.07
N GLN A 22 12.87 8.89 -8.16
CA GLN A 22 12.99 8.65 -6.71
C GLN A 22 12.43 7.29 -6.26
N LEU A 23 11.60 6.65 -7.10
CA LEU A 23 10.97 5.36 -6.81
C LEU A 23 11.59 4.20 -7.60
N ALA A 24 12.50 4.49 -8.55
CA ALA A 24 13.12 3.49 -9.40
C ALA A 24 13.82 2.40 -8.58
N ASP A 25 14.60 2.80 -7.58
CA ASP A 25 15.41 1.93 -6.73
C ASP A 25 14.76 1.58 -5.38
N LEU A 26 13.45 1.84 -5.23
CA LEU A 26 12.75 1.56 -3.98
C LEU A 26 12.81 0.06 -3.65
N SER A 27 13.48 -0.33 -2.56
CA SER A 27 13.75 -1.75 -2.25
C SER A 27 12.59 -2.48 -1.56
N ILE A 28 11.57 -1.74 -1.12
CA ILE A 28 10.41 -2.32 -0.45
C ILE A 28 9.36 -2.82 -1.46
N PRO A 29 8.67 -3.94 -1.16
CA PRO A 29 7.48 -4.35 -1.91
C PRO A 29 6.39 -3.29 -1.85
N MET A 30 5.66 -3.13 -2.96
CA MET A 30 4.45 -2.32 -3.06
C MET A 30 3.26 -3.27 -3.27
N LEU A 31 2.41 -3.40 -2.26
CA LEU A 31 1.21 -4.23 -2.26
C LEU A 31 0.05 -3.48 -2.90
N ALA A 32 -0.61 -4.14 -3.86
CA ALA A 32 -1.79 -3.63 -4.53
C ALA A 32 -3.06 -4.16 -3.86
N ASP A 33 -3.77 -3.30 -3.13
CA ASP A 33 -5.07 -3.59 -2.51
C ASP A 33 -6.21 -3.18 -3.44
N THR A 34 -6.27 -3.81 -4.61
CA THR A 34 -7.23 -3.43 -5.67
C THR A 34 -8.69 -3.68 -5.27
N SER A 35 -8.94 -4.73 -4.47
CA SER A 35 -10.23 -5.04 -3.87
C SER A 35 -10.63 -4.05 -2.78
N LYS A 36 -9.67 -3.33 -2.18
CA LYS A 36 -9.84 -2.42 -1.03
C LYS A 36 -10.16 -3.12 0.28
N SER A 37 -10.21 -4.46 0.26
CA SER A 37 -10.60 -5.26 1.42
C SER A 37 -9.59 -5.11 2.57
N LEU A 38 -8.29 -5.00 2.27
CA LEU A 38 -7.30 -4.79 3.31
C LEU A 38 -7.47 -3.41 3.96
N SER A 39 -7.63 -2.36 3.15
CA SER A 39 -7.82 -1.01 3.65
C SER A 39 -9.13 -0.87 4.46
N GLU A 40 -10.19 -1.59 4.07
CA GLU A 40 -11.44 -1.69 4.83
C GLU A 40 -11.27 -2.40 6.16
N GLU A 41 -10.64 -3.59 6.16
CA GLU A 41 -10.39 -4.37 7.37
C GLU A 41 -9.51 -3.63 8.38
N MET A 42 -8.53 -2.87 7.89
CA MET A 42 -7.66 -2.03 8.72
C MET A 42 -8.32 -0.72 9.16
N GLY A 43 -9.55 -0.42 8.70
CA GLY A 43 -10.28 0.79 9.05
C GLY A 43 -9.67 2.08 8.49
N ILE A 44 -8.89 1.97 7.41
CA ILE A 44 -8.17 3.11 6.79
C ILE A 44 -8.68 3.46 5.39
N LEU A 45 -9.71 2.80 4.88
CA LEU A 45 -10.30 3.20 3.59
C LEU A 45 -11.17 4.45 3.75
N ASN A 46 -10.89 5.49 2.96
CA ASN A 46 -11.79 6.63 2.83
C ASN A 46 -13.10 6.21 2.15
N CYS A 47 -14.24 6.50 2.78
CA CYS A 47 -15.55 6.03 2.32
C CYS A 47 -15.98 6.60 0.96
N GLU A 48 -15.60 7.85 0.67
CA GLU A 48 -16.01 8.60 -0.53
C GLU A 48 -15.00 8.41 -1.67
N GLU A 49 -13.73 8.71 -1.41
CA GLU A 49 -12.66 8.71 -2.41
C GLU A 49 -12.14 7.30 -2.72
N LYS A 50 -12.44 6.32 -1.86
CA LYS A 50 -11.97 4.92 -1.98
C LYS A 50 -10.44 4.79 -2.08
N VAL A 51 -9.74 5.69 -1.41
CA VAL A 51 -8.27 5.67 -1.21
C VAL A 51 -7.94 5.35 0.24
N ALA A 52 -6.78 4.76 0.48
CA ALA A 52 -6.28 4.52 1.83
C ALA A 52 -5.81 5.83 2.48
N TYR A 53 -6.15 6.03 3.76
CA TYR A 53 -5.52 7.05 4.59
C TYR A 53 -4.05 6.75 4.81
N ARG A 54 -3.28 7.79 5.16
CA ARG A 54 -1.88 7.65 5.55
C ARG A 54 -1.80 7.02 6.95
N ALA A 55 -1.63 5.72 7.00
CA ALA A 55 -1.47 4.95 8.23
C ALA A 55 -0.15 4.17 8.22
N THR A 56 0.38 3.86 9.40
CA THR A 56 1.54 2.98 9.56
C THR A 56 1.26 2.04 10.71
N PHE A 57 1.31 0.75 10.43
CA PHE A 57 1.12 -0.32 11.40
C PHE A 57 2.46 -0.99 11.69
N ILE A 58 2.70 -1.32 12.96
CA ILE A 58 3.84 -2.13 13.39
C ILE A 58 3.26 -3.46 13.82
N ILE A 59 3.71 -4.54 13.19
CA ILE A 59 3.17 -5.88 13.43
C ILE A 59 4.30 -6.73 14.03
N ASP A 60 4.03 -7.38 15.16
CA ASP A 60 4.96 -8.31 15.77
C ASP A 60 5.08 -9.64 14.97
N PRO A 61 6.05 -10.51 15.27
CA PRO A 61 6.19 -11.79 14.56
C PRO A 61 5.02 -12.77 14.75
N GLN A 62 4.14 -12.53 15.73
CA GLN A 62 2.92 -13.31 15.98
C GLN A 62 1.72 -12.77 15.16
N GLY A 63 1.88 -11.63 14.48
CA GLY A 63 0.83 -11.01 13.67
C GLY A 63 -0.05 -10.02 14.43
N ILE A 64 0.38 -9.57 15.62
CA ILE A 64 -0.37 -8.62 16.45
C ILE A 64 0.09 -7.18 16.14
N ILE A 65 -0.90 -6.29 15.95
CA ILE A 65 -0.74 -4.85 15.72
C ILE A 65 -0.67 -4.11 17.06
#